data_AF-A0A537W128-F1
#
_entry.id   AF-A0A537W128-F1
#
_cell.length_a   1.000
_cell.length_b   1.000
_cell.length_c   1.000
_cell.angle_alpha   90.00
_cell.angle_beta   90.00
_cell.angle_gamma   90.00
#
_symmetry.space_group_name_H-M   'P 1'
#
loop_
_entity.id
_entity.type
_entity.pdbx_description
1 polymer ?
#
loop_
_entity_poly.entity_id
_entity_poly.type
_entity_poly.pdbx_seq_one_letter_code
_entity_poly.pdbx_strand_id
1 'polypeptide(L)' 'MRGFLRDFFASWERYWIELHELEQRSRVAFLASGTQHGLGKGSQVQTSMPTFIAIRFRDDEIVQLEFFYERARAVAALAE' A
#
# COMPACT_ATOMS: atom_id res chain seq x y z
N MET A 1 -4.26 -12.68 -8.13
CA MET A 1 -3.50 -11.43 -7.89
C MET A 1 -2.94 -10.76 -9.16
N ARG A 2 -2.30 -11.47 -10.10
CA ARG A 2 -1.64 -10.81 -11.27
C ARG A 2 -2.57 -10.03 -12.22
N GLY A 3 -3.84 -10.43 -12.37
CA GLY A 3 -4.81 -9.74 -13.24
C GLY A 3 -5.26 -8.39 -12.67
N PHE A 4 -5.78 -8.41 -11.45
CA PHE A 4 -6.31 -7.21 -10.78
C PHE A 4 -5.32 -6.04 -10.70
N LEU A 5 -4.07 -6.29 -10.30
CA LEU A 5 -3.08 -5.22 -10.19
C LEU A 5 -2.74 -4.60 -11.55
N ARG A 6 -2.65 -5.43 -12.59
CA ARG A 6 -2.43 -4.94 -13.95
C ARG A 6 -3.59 -4.08 -14.43
N ASP A 7 -4.82 -4.52 -14.21
CA ASP A 7 -6.02 -3.80 -14.65
C ASP A 7 -6.20 -2.49 -13.84
N PHE A 8 -5.88 -2.52 -12.55
CA PHE A 8 -5.83 -1.34 -11.70
C PHE A 8 -4.82 -0.31 -12.23
N PHE A 9 -3.56 -0.72 -12.44
CA PHE A 9 -2.52 0.19 -12.92
C PHE A 9 -2.74 0.68 -14.36
N ALA A 10 -3.43 -0.11 -15.20
CA ALA A 10 -3.78 0.30 -16.56
C ALA A 10 -4.68 1.55 -16.61
N SER A 11 -5.40 1.85 -15.52
CA SER A 11 -6.31 3.00 -15.42
C SER A 11 -5.62 4.31 -15.01
N TRP A 12 -4.34 4.25 -14.63
CA TRP A 12 -3.61 5.40 -14.12
C TRP A 12 -2.54 5.87 -15.12
N GLU A 13 -2.47 7.17 -15.36
CA GLU A 13 -1.33 7.80 -16.04
C GLU A 13 -0.12 7.82 -15.11
N ARG A 14 -0.37 8.12 -13.83
CA ARG A 14 0.62 8.07 -12.76
C ARG A 14 -0.04 7.59 -11.48
N TYR A 15 0.63 6.70 -10.76
CA TYR A 15 0.26 6.26 -9.42
C TYR A 15 1.52 6.20 -8.57
N TRP A 16 1.48 6.76 -7.37
CA TRP A 16 2.60 6.70 -6.43
C TRP A 16 2.11 6.78 -4.99
N ILE A 17 2.98 6.38 -4.07
CA ILE A 17 2.74 6.48 -2.64
C ILE A 17 3.86 7.31 -2.04
N GLU A 18 3.47 8.36 -1.32
CA GLU A 18 4.34 9.14 -0.46
C GLU A 18 4.30 8.51 0.93
N LEU A 19 5.40 7.87 1.33
CA LEU A 19 5.52 7.27 2.66
C LEU A 19 5.90 8.34 3.69
N HIS A 20 5.20 8.35 4.81
CA HIS A 20 5.44 9.31 5.89
C HIS A 20 6.10 8.63 7.10
N GLU A 21 5.56 7.48 7.51
CA GLU A 21 6.05 6.74 8.68
C GLU A 21 6.22 5.27 8.37
N LEU A 22 7.21 4.65 9.00
CA LEU A 22 7.42 3.21 9.01
C LEU A 22 7.61 2.75 10.46
N GLU A 23 6.62 2.03 10.97
CA GLU A 23 6.59 1.51 12.33
C GLU A 23 6.96 0.02 12.33
N GLN A 24 8.03 -0.35 13.03
CA GLN A 24 8.36 -1.75 13.23
C GLN A 24 7.45 -2.37 14.31
N ARG A 25 6.67 -3.39 13.94
CA ARG A 25 5.73 -4.09 14.82
C ARG A 25 6.32 -5.37 15.41
N SER A 26 7.22 -6.03 14.68
CA SER A 26 8.03 -7.17 15.15
C SER A 26 9.34 -7.26 14.36
N ARG A 27 10.13 -8.32 14.58
CA ARG A 27 11.35 -8.57 13.78
C ARG A 27 11.05 -8.70 12.28
N VAL A 28 9.86 -9.16 11.93
CA VAL A 28 9.48 -9.51 10.55
C VAL A 28 8.26 -8.73 10.04
N ALA A 29 7.71 -7.80 10.82
CA ALA A 29 6.48 -7.08 10.48
C ALA A 29 6.63 -5.57 10.66
N PHE A 30 6.18 -4.82 9.66
CA PHE A 30 6.19 -3.37 9.62
C PHE A 30 4.84 -2.83 9.18
N LEU A 31 4.44 -1.70 9.76
CA LEU A 31 3.29 -0.92 9.37
C LEU A 31 3.78 0.40 8.80
N ALA A 32 3.50 0.67 7.53
CA ALA A 32 3.76 2.00 6.96
C ALA A 32 2.47 2.83 6.91
N SER A 33 2.61 4.14 7.01
CA SER A 33 1.54 5.11 6.75
C SER A 33 2.01 6.13 5.70
N GLY A 34 1.08 6.62 4.90
CA GLY A 34 1.39 7.57 3.85
C GLY A 34 0.16 8.10 3.14
N THR A 35 0.41 8.78 2.02
CA THR A 35 -0.63 9.21 1.09
C THR A 35 -0.44 8.48 -0.23
N GLN A 36 -1.49 7.87 -0.75
CA GLN A 36 -1.48 7.38 -2.13
C GLN A 36 -2.06 8.45 -3.06
N HIS A 37 -1.43 8.59 -4.21
CA HIS A 37 -1.79 9.56 -5.23
C HIS A 37 -2.02 8.85 -6.56
N GLY A 38 -3.01 9.33 -7.30
CA GLY A 38 -3.35 8.83 -8.63
C GLY A 38 -3.72 9.97 -9.57
N LEU A 39 -3.27 9.88 -10.81
CA LEU A 39 -3.73 10.69 -11.93
C LEU A 39 -4.41 9.77 -12.95
N GLY A 40 -5.72 9.92 -13.12
CA GLY A 40 -6.53 9.06 -13.98
C GLY A 40 -6.16 9.23 -15.46
N LYS A 41 -5.94 8.11 -16.14
CA LYS A 41 -5.67 8.12 -17.59
C LYS A 41 -6.91 8.57 -18.35
N GLY A 42 -6.77 9.54 -19.25
CA GLY A 42 -7.86 10.10 -20.05
C GLY A 42 -8.76 11.10 -19.31
N SER A 43 -9.02 10.93 -18.02
CA SER A 43 -9.84 11.87 -17.24
C SER A 43 -9.05 13.05 -16.66
N GLN A 44 -7.73 12.89 -16.47
CA GLN A 44 -6.86 13.86 -15.77
C GLN A 44 -7.30 14.17 -14.33
N VAL A 45 -8.21 13.38 -13.76
CA VAL A 45 -8.65 13.56 -12.37
C VAL A 45 -7.52 13.14 -11.45
N GLN A 46 -7.16 14.03 -10.52
CA GLN A 46 -6.19 13.76 -9.48
C GLN A 46 -6.90 13.33 -8.19
N THR A 47 -6.43 12.24 -7.59
CA THR A 47 -6.92 11.75 -6.30
C THR A 47 -5.77 11.62 -5.33
N SER A 48 -6.00 12.00 -4.07
CA SER A 48 -5.08 11.79 -2.96
C SER A 48 -5.87 11.25 -1.79
N MET A 49 -5.38 10.18 -1.15
CA MET A 49 -6.05 9.60 0.01
C MET A 49 -5.04 8.94 0.97
N PRO A 50 -5.33 8.90 2.28
CA PRO A 50 -4.51 8.17 3.23
C PRO A 50 -4.36 6.70 2.82
N THR A 51 -3.20 6.12 3.11
CA THR A 51 -2.95 4.69 2.95
C THR A 51 -2.13 4.14 4.11
N PHE A 52 -2.40 2.90 4.46
CA PHE A 52 -1.68 2.12 5.46
C PHE A 52 -1.22 0.83 4.81
N ILE A 53 0.03 0.44 5.03
CA ILE A 53 0.64 -0.70 4.34
C ILE A 53 1.08 -1.71 5.39
N ALA A 54 0.54 -2.92 5.32
CA ALA A 54 1.02 -4.06 6.09
C ALA A 54 2.14 -4.75 5.31
N ILE A 55 3.33 -4.83 5.92
CA ILE A 55 4.52 -5.41 5.32
C ILE A 55 5.01 -6.55 6.21
N ARG A 56 5.19 -7.75 5.65
CA ARG A 56 5.93 -8.84 6.32
C ARG A 56 7.10 -9.31 5.49
N PHE A 57 8.19 -9.60 6.18
CA PHE A 57 9.39 -10.21 5.63
C PHE A 57 9.52 -11.67 6.06
N ARG A 58 10.12 -12.48 5.20
CA ARG A 58 10.72 -13.77 5.58
C ARG A 58 12.12 -13.78 5.00
N ASP A 59 13.11 -13.86 5.88
CA ASP A 59 14.51 -13.61 5.54
C ASP A 59 14.66 -12.22 4.91
N ASP A 60 15.10 -12.12 3.65
CA ASP A 60 15.28 -10.87 2.91
C ASP A 60 14.15 -10.58 1.90
N GLU A 61 13.06 -11.37 1.92
CA GLU A 61 11.97 -11.26 0.96
C GLU A 61 10.69 -10.70 1.59
N ILE A 62 10.01 -9.81 0.87
CA ILE A 62 8.66 -9.36 1.24
C ILE A 62 7.66 -10.48 0.89
N VAL A 63 7.08 -11.09 1.93
CA VAL A 63 6.07 -12.16 1.78
C VAL A 63 4.64 -11.64 1.92
N GLN A 64 4.45 -10.42 2.42
CA GLN A 64 3.16 -9.74 2.50
C GLN A 64 3.35 -8.25 2.20
N LEU A 65 2.55 -7.73 1.28
CA LEU A 65 2.46 -6.31 0.96
C LEU A 65 1.00 -5.97 0.64
N GLU A 66 0.29 -5.45 1.64
CA GLU A 66 -1.15 -5.17 1.54
C GLU A 66 -1.45 -3.72 1.88
N PHE A 67 -2.32 -3.09 1.09
CA PHE A 67 -2.70 -1.69 1.21
C PHE A 67 -4.10 -1.57 1.78
N PHE A 68 -4.28 -0.66 2.74
CA PHE A 68 -5.54 -0.41 3.42
C PHE A 68 -5.82 1.10 3.46
N TYR A 69 -7.10 1.46 3.53
CA TYR A 69 -7.54 2.83 3.80
C TYR A 69 -7.70 3.12 5.30
N GLU A 70 -7.75 2.07 6.12
CA GLU A 70 -7.95 2.16 7.57
C GLU A 70 -6.76 1.53 8.32
N ARG A 71 -6.18 2.28 9.26
CA ARG A 71 -5.05 1.80 10.07
C ARG A 71 -5.37 0.50 10.82
N ALA A 72 -6.57 0.40 11.38
CA ALA A 72 -7.00 -0.77 12.15
C ALA A 72 -6.97 -2.06 11.32
N ARG A 73 -7.32 -1.99 10.02
CA ARG A 73 -7.27 -3.13 9.10
C ARG A 73 -5.83 -3.55 8.81
N ALA A 74 -4.94 -2.58 8.57
CA ALA A 74 -3.53 -2.85 8.35
C ALA A 74 -2.87 -3.48 9.59
N VAL A 75 -3.20 -3.00 10.79
CA VAL A 75 -2.74 -3.59 12.05
C VAL A 75 -3.25 -5.02 12.21
N ALA A 76 -4.54 -5.27 11.94
CA ALA A 76 -5.13 -6.61 12.02
C ALA A 76 -4.47 -7.60 11.05
N ALA A 77 -4.10 -7.16 9.85
CA ALA A 77 -3.39 -7.99 8.87
C ALA A 77 -1.97 -8.41 9.31
N LEU A 78 -1.41 -7.73 10.32
CA LEU A 78 -0.11 -8.03 10.91
C LEU A 78 -0.20 -8.85 12.21
N ALA A 79 -1.40 -9.10 12.75
CA ALA A 79 -1.58 -10.01 13.88
C ALA A 79 -1.19 -11.44 13.48
N GLU A 80 -0.45 -12.13 14.36
CA GLU A 80 0.11 -13.48 14.13
C GLU A 80 -0.94 -14.53 13.73
#